data_AF-A0AAD7ESG4-F1
#
_entry.id   AF-A0AAD7ESG4-F1
#
_cell.length_a   1.000
_cell.length_b   1.000
_cell.length_c   1.000
_cell.angle_alpha   90.00
_cell.angle_beta   90.00
_cell.angle_gamma   90.00
#
_symmetry.space_group_name_H-M   'P 1'
#
loop_
_entity.id
_entity.type
_entity.pdbx_description
1 polymer ?
#
loop_
_entity_poly.entity_id
_entity_poly.type
_entity_poly.pdbx_seq_one_letter_code
_entity_poly.pdbx_strand_id
1 'polypeptide(L)'
;MSDSDPWTCTVVRAHGLHLMRPEKSWRPIVTVELDKTHLHETTLGSDGQNVNLKDSFHLRHASLASQIEIKVFYRSQSKKKGKKRNLVGCASCSLGEMWKKHGKEPKLRLQCQNPTNRSVRSRGRPQNGALIHLKLRPPPSFASDINPELPEDEDGYCSSSSLSSNESDTLPPPSIVEIRPPQPIRRRRRVRGYCINSDEEPDSFSETDDEDDDSKPLLDDPSFINDEDEELPAPIKISFNPMEWIAGSVLPQYTERIEVPPEPGPNFFERVISSFTVYDEMKHARCHDDFDRIFTRLQLEWTYTAGILVALAAVDTAVFSISPDSIFAVNPLARGAVAASSIASGLGITCAAWCLVRYAWVNLETFVARAEDILSTDTPSYFFFALTARIPSLLMLASAVSLMFFMAIVAWSAWPTAVVVGCFLVGLLMGLQFLVFSILWVVKSVRKLFRFLICIFIREKNCEEAEMNEKQ
;
A
#
# COMPACT_ATOMS: atom_id res chain seq x y z
N MET A 1 14.68 -35.51 -42.41
CA MET A 1 14.66 -34.60 -41.26
C MET A 1 14.43 -35.46 -40.05
N SER A 2 15.42 -35.62 -39.18
CA SER A 2 15.29 -36.38 -37.94
C SER A 2 14.30 -35.64 -37.04
N ASP A 3 13.21 -36.31 -36.65
CA ASP A 3 12.30 -35.82 -35.62
C ASP A 3 13.12 -35.66 -34.34
N SER A 4 13.42 -34.41 -33.98
CA SER A 4 14.08 -34.12 -32.72
C SER A 4 13.13 -34.42 -31.57
N ASP A 5 13.59 -35.22 -30.61
CA ASP A 5 12.84 -35.51 -29.41
C ASP A 5 12.37 -34.20 -28.74
N PRO A 6 11.11 -34.12 -28.28
CA PRO A 6 10.57 -32.88 -27.74
C PRO A 6 11.08 -32.60 -26.33
N TRP A 7 11.21 -31.31 -26.00
CA TRP A 7 11.39 -30.89 -24.60
C TRP A 7 10.12 -31.22 -23.82
N THR A 8 10.26 -31.65 -22.57
CA THR A 8 9.11 -31.95 -21.71
C THR A 8 9.08 -30.95 -20.57
N CYS A 9 7.96 -30.25 -20.40
CA CYS A 9 7.81 -29.27 -19.33
C CYS A 9 6.56 -29.58 -18.50
N THR A 10 6.62 -29.30 -17.20
CA THR A 10 5.55 -29.57 -16.24
C THR A 10 5.45 -28.41 -15.26
N VAL A 11 4.26 -27.86 -15.07
CA VAL A 11 4.00 -26.87 -14.01
C VAL A 11 3.88 -27.63 -12.69
N VAL A 12 4.72 -27.33 -11.70
CA VAL A 12 4.73 -28.06 -10.42
C VAL A 12 3.83 -27.36 -9.40
N ARG A 13 4.10 -26.07 -9.16
CA ARG A 13 3.41 -25.28 -8.14
C ARG A 13 3.57 -23.78 -8.42
N ALA A 14 2.62 -22.98 -7.96
CA ALA A 14 2.73 -21.54 -7.87
C ALA A 14 2.66 -21.06 -6.41
N HIS A 15 3.56 -20.16 -6.02
CA HIS A 15 3.63 -19.55 -4.70
C HIS A 15 3.18 -18.08 -4.76
N GLY A 16 2.73 -17.53 -3.63
CA GLY A 16 2.41 -16.10 -3.52
C GLY A 16 1.16 -15.64 -4.30
N LEU A 17 0.38 -16.56 -4.89
CA LEU A 17 -0.81 -16.20 -5.67
C LEU A 17 -1.92 -15.53 -4.84
N HIS A 18 -1.96 -15.77 -3.53
CA HIS A 18 -2.90 -15.11 -2.61
C HIS A 18 -2.62 -13.60 -2.45
N LEU A 19 -1.39 -13.16 -2.74
CA LEU A 19 -1.04 -11.74 -2.72
C LEU A 19 -1.59 -11.00 -3.96
N MET A 20 -1.87 -11.73 -5.04
CA MET A 20 -2.34 -11.16 -6.30
C MET A 20 -3.85 -10.89 -6.31
N ARG A 21 -4.63 -11.53 -5.44
CA ARG A 21 -6.10 -11.36 -5.32
C ARG A 21 -6.57 -11.63 -3.90
N PRO A 22 -7.48 -10.81 -3.35
CA PRO A 22 -8.00 -10.96 -1.98
C PRO A 22 -9.05 -12.07 -1.82
N GLU A 23 -9.46 -12.74 -2.90
CA GLU A 23 -10.48 -13.79 -2.82
C GLU A 23 -9.94 -15.03 -2.11
N LYS A 24 -10.62 -15.45 -1.04
CA LYS A 24 -10.21 -16.56 -0.16
C LYS A 24 -10.06 -17.92 -0.87
N SER A 25 -10.64 -18.10 -2.07
CA SER A 25 -10.48 -19.34 -2.83
C SER A 25 -10.66 -19.11 -4.33
N TRP A 26 -9.57 -19.19 -5.10
CA TRP A 26 -9.62 -19.20 -6.56
C TRP A 26 -8.69 -20.28 -7.12
N ARG A 27 -9.01 -20.82 -8.29
CA ARG A 27 -8.21 -21.84 -8.98
C ARG A 27 -7.44 -21.19 -10.13
N PRO A 28 -6.11 -21.08 -10.05
CA PRO A 28 -5.31 -20.48 -11.11
C PRO A 28 -5.33 -21.33 -12.37
N ILE A 29 -5.45 -20.70 -13.52
CA ILE A 29 -5.30 -21.32 -14.82
C ILE A 29 -3.97 -20.86 -15.39
N VAL A 30 -2.98 -21.75 -15.48
CA VAL A 30 -1.67 -21.44 -16.05
C VAL A 30 -1.64 -21.88 -17.49
N THR A 31 -1.34 -20.96 -18.40
CA THR A 31 -1.08 -21.28 -19.81
C THR A 31 0.40 -21.08 -20.11
N VAL A 32 1.00 -22.05 -20.77
CA VAL A 32 2.39 -21.99 -21.25
C VAL A 32 2.36 -21.91 -22.76
N GLU A 33 3.00 -20.87 -23.30
CA GLU A 33 3.04 -20.54 -24.71
C GLU A 33 4.50 -20.53 -25.19
N LEU A 34 4.81 -21.32 -26.23
CA LEU A 34 6.15 -21.36 -26.85
C LEU A 34 6.11 -20.62 -28.19
N ASP A 35 6.92 -19.57 -28.34
CA ASP A 35 7.06 -18.81 -29.59
C ASP A 35 5.71 -18.45 -30.27
N LYS A 36 4.66 -18.25 -29.48
CA LYS A 36 3.27 -17.97 -29.90
C LYS A 36 2.53 -19.08 -30.67
N THR A 37 3.04 -20.30 -30.68
CA THR A 37 2.49 -21.40 -31.51
C THR A 37 1.86 -22.51 -30.66
N HIS A 38 2.55 -22.94 -29.61
CA HIS A 38 2.11 -24.05 -28.77
C HIS A 38 1.52 -23.52 -27.47
N LEU A 39 0.20 -23.68 -27.29
CA LEU A 39 -0.52 -23.32 -26.08
C LEU A 39 -0.91 -24.57 -25.30
N HIS A 40 -0.37 -24.71 -24.09
CA HIS A 40 -0.80 -25.71 -23.12
C HIS A 40 -1.42 -25.04 -21.91
N GLU A 41 -2.50 -25.59 -21.38
CA GLU A 41 -3.26 -25.03 -20.26
C GLU A 41 -3.40 -26.06 -19.14
N THR A 42 -3.06 -25.65 -17.92
CA THR A 42 -3.24 -26.46 -16.71
C THR A 42 -3.93 -25.66 -15.63
N THR A 43 -4.82 -26.31 -14.86
CA THR A 43 -5.54 -25.68 -13.75
C THR A 43 -4.93 -26.14 -12.44
N LEU A 44 -4.46 -25.18 -11.63
CA LEU A 44 -3.90 -25.43 -10.31
C LEU A 44 -5.00 -25.50 -9.24
N GLY A 45 -4.68 -26.14 -8.12
CA GLY A 45 -5.45 -26.10 -6.89
C GLY A 45 -5.51 -24.69 -6.29
N SER A 46 -6.41 -24.49 -5.32
CA SER A 46 -6.55 -23.20 -4.64
C SER A 46 -5.32 -22.78 -3.82
N ASP A 47 -4.48 -23.75 -3.48
CA ASP A 47 -3.18 -23.59 -2.83
C ASP A 47 -2.03 -23.37 -3.83
N GLY A 48 -2.32 -23.34 -5.14
CA GLY A 48 -1.35 -23.20 -6.20
C GLY A 48 -0.65 -24.51 -6.59
N GLN A 49 -1.05 -25.68 -6.08
CA GLN A 49 -0.45 -26.96 -6.45
C GLN A 49 -1.03 -27.52 -7.76
N ASN A 50 -0.19 -28.10 -8.62
CA ASN A 50 -0.69 -28.86 -9.77
C ASN A 50 -1.17 -30.23 -9.30
N VAL A 51 -2.48 -30.49 -9.43
CA VAL A 51 -3.10 -31.78 -9.05
C VAL A 51 -2.66 -32.90 -10.00
N ASN A 52 -2.29 -32.56 -11.24
CA ASN A 52 -1.90 -33.52 -12.27
C ASN A 52 -0.41 -33.37 -12.64
N LEU A 53 0.48 -33.78 -11.73
CA LEU A 53 1.94 -33.78 -11.98
C LEU A 53 2.37 -34.77 -13.08
N LYS A 54 1.49 -35.68 -13.50
CA LYS A 54 1.73 -36.60 -14.61
C LYS A 54 1.46 -35.95 -15.98
N ASP A 55 0.74 -34.83 -15.99
CA ASP A 55 0.47 -34.09 -17.21
C ASP A 55 1.67 -33.24 -17.57
N SER A 56 2.51 -33.80 -18.44
CA SER A 56 3.67 -33.13 -18.98
C SER A 56 3.42 -32.76 -20.42
N PHE A 57 3.72 -31.51 -20.80
CA PHE A 57 3.53 -31.04 -22.16
C PHE A 57 4.83 -31.14 -22.96
N HIS A 58 4.70 -31.59 -24.20
CA HIS A 58 5.80 -31.79 -25.13
C HIS A 58 5.95 -30.58 -26.04
N LEU A 59 7.04 -29.86 -25.85
CA LEU A 59 7.45 -28.69 -26.64
C LEU A 59 8.23 -29.18 -27.86
N ARG A 60 7.53 -29.41 -28.97
CA ARG A 60 8.13 -29.80 -30.26
C ARG A 60 8.81 -28.60 -30.91
N HIS A 61 9.89 -28.83 -31.64
CA HIS A 61 10.66 -27.80 -32.35
C HIS A 61 11.22 -26.67 -31.46
N ALA A 62 11.34 -26.91 -30.14
CA ALA A 62 11.88 -25.92 -29.21
C ALA A 62 13.41 -25.89 -29.29
N SER A 63 13.96 -24.69 -29.49
CA SER A 63 15.40 -24.43 -29.40
C SER A 63 15.74 -23.76 -28.06
N LEU A 64 17.02 -23.73 -27.65
CA LEU A 64 17.43 -22.97 -26.46
C LEU A 64 17.11 -21.46 -26.56
N ALA A 65 17.01 -20.93 -27.79
CA ALA A 65 16.65 -19.55 -28.06
C ALA A 65 15.13 -19.30 -28.05
N SER A 66 14.31 -20.36 -28.08
CA SER A 66 12.86 -20.24 -28.04
C SER A 66 12.39 -19.58 -26.75
N GLN A 67 11.43 -18.68 -26.87
CA GLN A 67 10.84 -17.97 -25.73
C GLN A 67 9.62 -18.72 -25.21
N ILE A 68 9.63 -18.96 -23.90
CA ILE A 68 8.48 -19.46 -23.16
C ILE A 68 7.81 -18.26 -22.48
N GLU A 69 6.53 -18.06 -22.79
CA GLU A 69 5.65 -17.10 -22.13
C GLU A 69 4.64 -17.87 -21.26
N ILE A 70 4.56 -17.51 -19.97
CA ILE A 70 3.71 -18.15 -18.99
C ILE A 70 2.71 -17.13 -18.48
N LYS A 71 1.43 -17.39 -18.70
CA LYS A 71 0.33 -16.51 -18.31
C LYS A 71 -0.51 -17.20 -17.24
N VAL A 72 -0.83 -16.48 -16.18
CA VAL A 72 -1.72 -16.94 -15.10
C VAL A 72 -3.04 -16.22 -15.22
N PHE A 73 -4.10 -16.96 -15.46
CA PHE A 73 -5.46 -16.48 -15.57
C PHE A 73 -6.29 -16.84 -14.35
N TYR A 74 -7.24 -15.97 -14.04
CA TYR A 74 -8.32 -16.20 -13.10
C TYR A 74 -9.64 -16.27 -13.86
N ARG A 75 -10.50 -17.21 -13.47
CA ARG A 75 -11.87 -17.31 -13.94
C ARG A 75 -12.80 -17.07 -12.75
N SER A 76 -13.69 -16.08 -12.85
CA SER A 76 -14.65 -15.79 -11.78
C SER A 76 -15.54 -17.00 -11.48
N GLN A 77 -16.10 -17.12 -10.28
CA GLN A 77 -16.98 -18.26 -9.94
C GLN A 77 -18.48 -17.99 -10.13
N SER A 78 -18.91 -16.78 -10.52
CA SER A 78 -20.32 -16.41 -10.77
C SER A 78 -21.14 -17.39 -11.66
N LYS A 79 -22.40 -17.67 -11.37
CA LYS A 79 -23.21 -18.62 -12.18
C LYS A 79 -23.59 -18.11 -13.58
N LYS A 80 -23.29 -16.85 -13.94
CA LYS A 80 -23.66 -16.28 -15.25
C LYS A 80 -22.78 -16.84 -16.40
N LYS A 81 -23.45 -17.32 -17.45
CA LYS A 81 -22.88 -17.91 -18.68
C LYS A 81 -22.08 -16.81 -19.44
N GLY A 82 -20.80 -17.04 -19.73
CA GLY A 82 -19.95 -16.09 -20.48
C GLY A 82 -18.69 -15.57 -19.75
N LYS A 83 -18.11 -16.34 -18.83
CA LYS A 83 -16.96 -15.88 -18.03
C LYS A 83 -15.70 -15.65 -18.85
N LYS A 84 -15.38 -14.38 -19.02
CA LYS A 84 -14.08 -13.88 -19.45
C LYS A 84 -13.00 -14.29 -18.44
N ARG A 85 -11.89 -14.83 -18.95
CA ARG A 85 -10.67 -15.05 -18.17
C ARG A 85 -9.94 -13.73 -17.98
N ASN A 86 -9.49 -13.45 -16.76
CA ASN A 86 -8.70 -12.25 -16.45
C ASN A 86 -7.24 -12.65 -16.26
N LEU A 87 -6.34 -12.03 -17.01
CA LEU A 87 -4.90 -12.22 -16.84
C LEU A 87 -4.46 -11.58 -15.53
N VAL A 88 -3.87 -12.37 -14.64
CA VAL A 88 -3.42 -11.95 -13.31
C VAL A 88 -1.92 -11.66 -13.33
N GLY A 89 -1.14 -12.47 -14.04
CA GLY A 89 0.30 -12.27 -14.17
C GLY A 89 0.86 -12.96 -15.42
N CYS A 90 2.00 -12.46 -15.88
CA CYS A 90 2.75 -13.05 -16.98
C CYS A 90 4.23 -13.14 -16.63
N ALA A 91 4.94 -14.13 -17.13
CA ALA A 91 6.40 -14.17 -17.12
C ALA A 91 6.92 -14.74 -18.43
N SER A 92 8.01 -14.18 -18.94
CA SER A 92 8.66 -14.62 -20.17
C SER A 92 10.13 -14.93 -19.89
N CYS A 93 10.65 -16.05 -20.39
CA CYS A 93 12.07 -16.37 -20.34
C CYS A 93 12.46 -17.23 -21.54
N SER A 94 13.74 -17.20 -21.92
CA SER A 94 14.25 -18.15 -22.92
C SER A 94 14.40 -19.55 -22.32
N LEU A 95 14.18 -20.60 -23.13
CA LEU A 95 14.35 -21.98 -22.71
C LEU A 95 15.77 -22.25 -22.17
N GLY A 96 16.78 -21.64 -22.80
CA GLY A 96 18.18 -21.73 -22.38
C GLY A 96 18.45 -21.07 -21.01
N GLU A 97 17.87 -19.92 -20.72
CA GLU A 97 17.95 -19.30 -19.38
C GLU A 97 17.30 -20.17 -18.31
N MET A 98 16.15 -20.77 -18.64
CA MET A 98 15.44 -21.65 -17.71
C MET A 98 16.24 -22.94 -17.46
N TRP A 99 16.86 -23.49 -18.49
CA TRP A 99 17.72 -24.67 -18.39
C TRP A 99 18.97 -24.42 -17.54
N LYS A 100 19.65 -23.28 -17.73
CA LYS A 100 20.79 -22.87 -16.88
C LYS A 100 20.44 -22.80 -15.39
N LYS A 101 19.16 -22.56 -15.06
CA LYS A 101 18.65 -22.51 -13.67
C LYS A 101 18.18 -23.87 -13.14
N HIS A 102 18.15 -24.92 -13.95
CA HIS A 102 17.56 -26.23 -13.60
C HIS A 102 18.25 -26.92 -12.41
N GLY A 103 19.50 -26.53 -12.07
CA GLY A 103 20.20 -27.02 -10.86
C GLY A 103 19.84 -26.31 -9.54
N LYS A 104 19.14 -25.18 -9.57
CA LYS A 104 18.83 -24.35 -8.37
C LYS A 104 17.33 -24.18 -8.13
N GLU A 105 16.51 -25.15 -8.53
CA GLU A 105 15.04 -25.06 -8.60
C GLU A 105 14.60 -23.88 -9.49
N PRO A 106 14.25 -24.11 -10.78
CA PRO A 106 13.93 -23.01 -11.69
C PRO A 106 12.61 -22.33 -11.28
N LYS A 107 12.73 -21.30 -10.44
CA LYS A 107 11.66 -20.42 -9.99
C LYS A 107 11.55 -19.24 -10.94
N LEU A 108 10.41 -19.12 -11.61
CA LEU A 108 10.10 -17.99 -12.48
C LEU A 108 9.25 -16.97 -11.71
N ARG A 109 9.74 -15.73 -11.60
CA ARG A 109 9.01 -14.63 -10.95
C ARG A 109 7.94 -14.09 -11.88
N LEU A 110 6.70 -14.05 -11.42
CA LEU A 110 5.58 -13.50 -12.19
C LEU A 110 5.59 -11.97 -12.16
N GLN A 111 5.40 -11.37 -13.33
CA GLN A 111 5.06 -9.96 -13.44
C GLN A 111 3.54 -9.82 -13.34
N CYS A 112 3.07 -9.29 -12.21
CA CYS A 112 1.65 -9.10 -11.95
C CYS A 112 1.08 -7.98 -12.85
N GLN A 113 -0.07 -8.23 -13.48
CA GLN A 113 -0.83 -7.17 -14.13
C GLN A 113 -1.79 -6.56 -13.11
N ASN A 114 -1.65 -5.27 -12.86
CA ASN A 114 -2.53 -4.56 -11.94
C ASN A 114 -3.94 -4.49 -12.58
N PRO A 115 -4.99 -5.08 -11.96
CA PRO A 115 -6.29 -5.26 -12.60
C PRO A 115 -7.04 -3.94 -12.91
N THR A 116 -6.55 -2.80 -12.42
CA THR A 116 -7.29 -1.54 -12.45
C THR A 116 -6.99 -0.62 -13.63
N ASN A 117 -5.99 -0.87 -14.48
CA ASN A 117 -5.74 0.02 -15.62
C ASN A 117 -5.41 -0.72 -16.91
N ARG A 118 -6.43 -0.88 -17.76
CA ARG A 118 -6.34 -1.46 -19.11
C ARG A 118 -5.60 -0.60 -20.15
N SER A 119 -4.95 0.47 -19.76
CA SER A 119 -4.03 1.16 -20.65
C SER A 119 -2.86 1.68 -19.84
N VAL A 120 -1.74 0.97 -19.91
CA VAL A 120 -0.37 1.49 -20.07
C VAL A 120 0.54 0.29 -19.83
N ARG A 121 1.22 -0.16 -20.89
CA ARG A 121 2.36 -1.09 -20.82
C ARG A 121 3.56 -0.38 -20.18
N SER A 122 3.41 0.19 -18.99
CA SER A 122 4.57 0.63 -18.22
C SER A 122 5.25 -0.63 -17.69
N ARG A 123 6.57 -0.67 -17.84
CA ARG A 123 7.47 -1.66 -17.23
C ARG A 123 7.42 -1.55 -15.70
N GLY A 124 6.26 -1.82 -15.10
CA GLY A 124 6.05 -1.81 -13.66
C GLY A 124 6.82 -2.95 -13.03
N ARG A 125 7.57 -2.62 -11.97
CA ARG A 125 8.34 -3.53 -11.14
C ARG A 125 7.47 -4.73 -10.70
N PRO A 126 7.99 -5.98 -10.76
CA PRO A 126 7.19 -7.17 -10.46
C PRO A 126 6.69 -7.12 -9.01
N GLN A 127 5.39 -6.91 -8.83
CA GLN A 127 4.77 -6.91 -7.50
C GLN A 127 5.08 -8.22 -6.75
N ASN A 128 5.33 -8.05 -5.45
CA ASN A 128 6.05 -8.98 -4.59
C ASN A 128 5.48 -10.41 -4.55
N GLY A 129 6.39 -11.38 -4.78
CA GLY A 129 6.33 -12.71 -4.18
C GLY A 129 5.69 -13.84 -4.99
N ALA A 130 4.99 -13.55 -6.10
CA ALA A 130 4.39 -14.62 -6.89
C ALA A 130 5.44 -15.34 -7.75
N LEU A 131 5.63 -16.63 -7.51
CA LEU A 131 6.63 -17.48 -8.18
C LEU A 131 5.95 -18.70 -8.79
N ILE A 132 6.32 -19.10 -10.01
CA ILE A 132 5.94 -20.39 -10.59
C ILE A 132 7.16 -21.30 -10.61
N HIS A 133 6.98 -22.52 -10.13
CA HIS A 133 7.97 -23.58 -10.22
C HIS A 133 7.62 -24.50 -11.39
N LEU A 134 8.56 -24.63 -12.31
CA LEU A 134 8.45 -25.45 -13.51
C LEU A 134 9.48 -26.57 -13.42
N LYS A 135 9.17 -27.72 -13.98
CA LYS A 135 10.13 -28.80 -14.18
C LYS A 135 10.35 -28.94 -15.67
N LEU A 136 11.58 -28.75 -16.12
CA LEU A 136 11.95 -28.86 -17.52
C LEU A 136 12.85 -30.07 -17.72
N ARG A 137 12.52 -30.94 -18.68
CA ARG A 137 13.33 -32.09 -19.04
C ARG A 137 13.81 -31.92 -20.49
N PRO A 138 15.12 -31.98 -20.74
CA PRO A 138 15.67 -31.81 -22.07
C PRO A 138 15.42 -33.08 -22.90
N PRO A 139 15.47 -32.98 -24.23
CA PRO A 139 15.54 -34.13 -25.12
C PRO A 139 16.71 -35.05 -24.77
N PRO A 140 16.59 -36.39 -24.92
CA PRO A 140 17.69 -37.34 -24.65
C PRO A 140 18.96 -37.04 -25.45
N SER A 141 18.81 -36.57 -26.69
CA SER A 141 19.92 -36.12 -27.53
C SER A 141 20.73 -35.00 -26.89
N PHE A 142 20.06 -34.06 -26.22
CA PHE A 142 20.69 -32.91 -25.58
C PHE A 142 21.42 -33.29 -24.28
N ALA A 143 20.96 -34.33 -23.58
CA ALA A 143 21.61 -34.81 -22.37
C ALA A 143 22.96 -35.52 -22.64
N SER A 144 23.17 -35.99 -23.88
CA SER A 144 24.40 -36.72 -24.25
C SER A 144 25.58 -35.79 -24.55
N ASP A 145 25.32 -34.57 -25.02
CA ASP A 145 26.36 -33.59 -25.36
C ASP A 145 26.89 -32.81 -24.16
N ILE A 146 26.15 -32.77 -23.05
CA ILE A 146 26.58 -32.10 -21.81
C ILE A 146 27.31 -33.13 -20.96
N ASN A 147 28.57 -33.39 -21.30
CA ASN A 147 29.47 -34.14 -20.43
C ASN A 147 29.77 -33.25 -19.20
N PRO A 148 29.39 -33.65 -17.97
CA PRO A 148 29.53 -32.84 -16.78
C PRO A 148 30.97 -32.96 -16.25
N GLU A 149 31.96 -32.54 -17.02
CA GLU A 149 33.25 -32.12 -16.45
C GLU A 149 33.04 -30.71 -15.88
N LEU A 150 32.47 -30.66 -14.68
CA LEU A 150 32.54 -29.49 -13.82
C LEU A 150 34.01 -29.31 -13.44
N PRO A 151 34.68 -28.21 -13.83
CA PRO A 151 35.93 -27.85 -13.20
C PRO A 151 35.63 -27.57 -11.72
N GLU A 152 36.24 -28.35 -10.84
CA GLU A 152 36.33 -28.06 -9.41
C GLU A 152 37.21 -26.81 -9.26
N ASP A 153 36.64 -25.63 -9.46
CA ASP A 153 37.34 -24.38 -9.22
C ASP A 153 37.41 -24.11 -7.71
N GLU A 154 38.65 -24.18 -7.22
CA GLU A 154 39.13 -23.74 -5.92
C GLU A 154 38.53 -22.40 -5.45
N ASP A 155 38.46 -22.28 -4.13
CA ASP A 155 37.98 -21.15 -3.35
C ASP A 155 38.75 -19.84 -3.66
N GLY A 156 38.38 -19.18 -4.76
CA GLY A 156 38.95 -17.91 -5.21
C GLY A 156 38.06 -16.72 -4.88
N TYR A 157 38.42 -15.98 -3.83
CA TYR A 157 37.86 -14.70 -3.42
C TYR A 157 37.80 -13.70 -4.61
N CYS A 158 36.61 -13.45 -5.19
CA CYS A 158 36.44 -12.46 -6.25
C CYS A 158 35.76 -11.19 -5.75
N SER A 159 36.58 -10.15 -5.55
CA SER A 159 36.17 -8.75 -5.59
C SER A 159 35.66 -8.39 -6.98
N SER A 160 34.49 -7.77 -7.05
CA SER A 160 33.90 -7.26 -8.29
C SER A 160 34.56 -5.95 -8.70
N SER A 161 35.46 -5.99 -9.69
CA SER A 161 35.90 -4.82 -10.46
C SER A 161 35.32 -4.88 -11.87
N SER A 162 34.39 -3.96 -12.13
CA SER A 162 33.72 -3.78 -13.42
C SER A 162 34.65 -3.05 -14.40
N LEU A 163 35.18 -3.76 -15.39
CA LEU A 163 35.86 -3.17 -16.55
C LEU A 163 34.81 -2.78 -17.60
N SER A 164 34.54 -1.48 -17.72
CA SER A 164 33.81 -0.89 -18.84
C SER A 164 34.77 -0.64 -20.01
N SER A 165 34.35 -1.10 -21.18
CA SER A 165 34.96 -0.95 -22.49
C SER A 165 35.31 0.50 -22.87
N ASN A 166 36.51 0.66 -23.42
CA ASN A 166 36.96 1.83 -24.15
C ASN A 166 36.07 2.09 -25.37
N GLU A 167 35.53 3.30 -25.48
CA GLU A 167 34.97 3.84 -26.72
C GLU A 167 35.49 5.26 -26.94
N SER A 168 35.72 5.54 -28.22
CA SER A 168 36.73 6.45 -28.75
C SER A 168 36.29 7.92 -28.74
N ASP A 169 37.27 8.82 -28.49
CA ASP A 169 37.17 10.25 -28.68
C ASP A 169 36.75 10.62 -30.11
N THR A 170 35.65 11.36 -30.26
CA THR A 170 35.42 12.23 -31.42
C THR A 170 34.59 13.45 -30.99
N LEU A 171 35.16 14.63 -31.23
CA LEU A 171 34.64 15.96 -30.90
C LEU A 171 33.26 16.24 -31.53
N PRO A 172 32.34 16.95 -30.83
CA PRO A 172 31.12 17.46 -31.46
C PRO A 172 31.33 18.84 -32.11
N PRO A 173 30.72 19.13 -33.28
CA PRO A 173 30.64 20.48 -33.83
C PRO A 173 29.52 21.31 -33.16
N PRO A 174 29.58 22.66 -33.23
CA PRO A 174 28.60 23.52 -32.56
C PRO A 174 27.24 23.51 -33.26
N SER A 175 26.18 23.26 -32.49
CA SER A 175 24.80 23.30 -32.97
C SER A 175 24.26 24.73 -33.01
N ILE A 176 23.93 25.18 -34.22
CA ILE A 176 23.19 26.40 -34.56
C ILE A 176 21.78 26.33 -33.95
N VAL A 177 21.39 27.42 -33.28
CA VAL A 177 20.05 27.62 -32.73
C VAL A 177 19.09 27.96 -33.86
N GLU A 178 18.27 26.98 -34.28
CA GLU A 178 17.16 27.20 -35.22
C GLU A 178 15.87 27.47 -34.45
N ILE A 179 15.38 28.71 -34.57
CA ILE A 179 14.15 29.20 -33.94
C ILE A 179 12.95 28.59 -34.68
N ARG A 180 12.18 27.72 -34.00
CA ARG A 180 10.93 27.15 -34.50
C ARG A 180 9.72 27.97 -34.01
N PRO A 181 8.76 28.34 -34.87
CA PRO A 181 7.61 29.16 -34.47
C PRO A 181 6.58 28.38 -33.62
N PRO A 182 5.78 29.08 -32.79
CA PRO A 182 4.87 28.47 -31.82
C PRO A 182 3.69 27.78 -32.50
N GLN A 183 3.50 26.49 -32.23
CA GLN A 183 2.29 25.77 -32.64
C GLN A 183 1.14 25.98 -31.64
N PRO A 184 -0.10 26.11 -32.12
CA PRO A 184 -1.23 26.50 -31.29
C PRO A 184 -1.71 25.39 -30.36
N ILE A 185 -2.10 25.83 -29.16
CA ILE A 185 -2.69 25.08 -28.05
C ILE A 185 -3.86 24.22 -28.54
N ARG A 186 -3.68 22.89 -28.53
CA ARG A 186 -4.77 21.94 -28.77
C ARG A 186 -5.76 21.99 -27.61
N ARG A 187 -6.94 22.57 -27.86
CA ARG A 187 -8.11 22.54 -26.98
C ARG A 187 -8.48 21.09 -26.62
N ARG A 188 -8.53 20.82 -25.33
CA ARG A 188 -8.98 19.57 -24.71
C ARG A 188 -10.46 19.34 -25.05
N ARG A 189 -10.76 18.35 -25.91
CA ARG A 189 -12.14 17.92 -26.20
C ARG A 189 -12.78 17.35 -24.93
N ARG A 190 -13.94 17.87 -24.55
CA ARG A 190 -14.81 17.29 -23.51
C ARG A 190 -15.22 15.87 -23.96
N VAL A 191 -15.06 14.91 -23.06
CA VAL A 191 -15.48 13.53 -23.26
C VAL A 191 -17.00 13.48 -23.13
N ARG A 192 -17.69 13.22 -24.24
CA ARG A 192 -19.13 12.94 -24.31
C ARG A 192 -19.32 11.47 -23.94
N GLY A 193 -20.15 11.20 -22.93
CA GLY A 193 -20.47 9.84 -22.49
C GLY A 193 -21.17 9.05 -23.58
N TYR A 194 -20.81 7.78 -23.72
CA TYR A 194 -21.49 6.84 -24.62
C TYR A 194 -22.65 6.19 -23.85
N CYS A 195 -23.89 6.44 -24.28
CA CYS A 195 -25.01 5.56 -23.99
C CYS A 195 -24.86 4.31 -24.86
N ILE A 196 -24.75 3.15 -24.22
CA ILE A 196 -24.87 1.84 -24.84
C ILE A 196 -26.31 1.40 -24.60
N ASN A 197 -27.13 1.46 -25.66
CA ASN A 197 -28.38 0.75 -25.91
C ASN A 197 -29.33 1.66 -26.71
N SER A 198 -29.38 1.48 -28.04
CA SER A 198 -30.60 1.59 -28.84
C SER A 198 -30.28 1.07 -30.25
N ASP A 199 -30.48 -0.22 -30.45
CA ASP A 199 -30.73 -0.77 -31.80
C ASP A 199 -32.23 -0.56 -32.04
N GLU A 200 -32.57 0.28 -33.01
CA GLU A 200 -33.80 0.23 -33.83
C GLU A 200 -33.74 1.43 -34.82
N GLU A 201 -33.49 1.14 -36.10
CA GLU A 201 -33.83 2.01 -37.24
C GLU A 201 -35.12 1.44 -37.90
N PRO A 202 -35.72 2.08 -38.92
CA PRO A 202 -36.38 3.39 -38.89
C PRO A 202 -37.80 3.28 -39.50
N ASP A 203 -38.73 4.16 -39.14
CA ASP A 203 -39.89 4.38 -40.02
C ASP A 203 -40.48 5.80 -39.98
N SER A 204 -40.44 6.39 -41.18
CA SER A 204 -41.44 7.26 -41.84
C SER A 204 -42.21 8.36 -41.08
N PHE A 205 -42.00 9.60 -41.57
CA PHE A 205 -42.95 10.72 -41.82
C PHE A 205 -44.11 11.00 -40.83
N SER A 206 -44.12 12.20 -40.25
CA SER A 206 -45.04 13.29 -40.67
C SER A 206 -44.87 14.54 -39.79
N GLU A 207 -44.72 15.70 -40.42
CA GLU A 207 -44.99 17.01 -39.83
C GLU A 207 -46.46 17.12 -39.43
N THR A 208 -46.72 17.57 -38.20
CA THR A 208 -47.90 18.40 -37.89
C THR A 208 -47.61 19.15 -36.60
N ASP A 209 -47.53 20.48 -36.72
CA ASP A 209 -47.89 21.42 -35.66
C ASP A 209 -49.30 21.07 -35.16
N ASP A 210 -49.52 21.11 -33.85
CA ASP A 210 -50.73 21.68 -33.26
C ASP A 210 -50.61 21.78 -31.72
N GLU A 211 -51.29 22.81 -31.24
CA GLU A 211 -51.29 23.42 -29.92
C GLU A 211 -51.98 22.58 -28.82
N ASP A 212 -51.73 22.99 -27.58
CA ASP A 212 -52.59 22.90 -26.38
C ASP A 212 -53.43 21.63 -26.16
N ASP A 213 -53.15 20.88 -25.08
CA ASP A 213 -54.21 20.60 -24.11
C ASP A 213 -53.65 20.17 -22.74
N ASP A 214 -54.31 20.72 -21.73
CA ASP A 214 -54.16 20.56 -20.30
C ASP A 214 -54.96 19.32 -19.88
N SER A 215 -54.32 18.20 -19.51
CA SER A 215 -54.98 17.22 -18.63
C SER A 215 -54.02 16.18 -18.06
N LYS A 216 -53.87 16.24 -16.73
CA LYS A 216 -53.45 15.12 -15.88
C LYS A 216 -54.37 13.91 -16.12
N PRO A 217 -53.84 12.68 -16.00
CA PRO A 217 -54.39 11.83 -14.94
C PRO A 217 -53.38 10.90 -14.23
N LEU A 218 -53.70 10.69 -12.95
CA LEU A 218 -53.56 9.46 -12.15
C LEU A 218 -52.32 8.59 -12.35
N LEU A 219 -51.40 8.69 -11.39
CA LEU A 219 -50.44 7.63 -11.08
C LEU A 219 -51.15 6.54 -10.26
N ASP A 220 -51.36 5.39 -10.90
CA ASP A 220 -51.57 4.12 -10.23
C ASP A 220 -50.27 3.67 -9.54
N ASP A 221 -50.42 3.26 -8.28
CA ASP A 221 -49.40 2.83 -7.34
C ASP A 221 -49.18 1.31 -7.49
N PRO A 222 -48.03 0.82 -7.99
CA PRO A 222 -47.74 -0.60 -7.94
C PRO A 222 -47.03 -0.96 -6.64
N SER A 223 -47.79 -1.66 -5.80
CA SER A 223 -47.36 -2.46 -4.67
C SER A 223 -45.97 -3.09 -4.83
N PHE A 224 -45.02 -2.67 -3.99
CA PHE A 224 -43.76 -3.38 -3.81
C PHE A 224 -44.00 -4.69 -3.06
N ILE A 225 -43.60 -5.77 -3.72
CA ILE A 225 -43.47 -7.12 -3.17
C ILE A 225 -42.40 -7.08 -2.07
N ASN A 226 -42.83 -7.32 -0.83
CA ASN A 226 -41.97 -7.71 0.29
C ASN A 226 -41.52 -9.15 0.03
N ASP A 227 -40.31 -9.33 -0.48
CA ASP A 227 -39.62 -10.61 -0.42
C ASP A 227 -38.82 -10.68 0.90
N GLU A 228 -39.06 -11.80 1.55
CA GLU A 228 -38.69 -12.18 2.90
C GLU A 228 -37.18 -12.48 3.05
N ASP A 229 -36.68 -12.18 4.24
CA ASP A 229 -35.72 -12.98 5.01
C ASP A 229 -34.38 -13.36 4.35
N GLU A 230 -33.47 -12.38 4.28
CA GLU A 230 -32.02 -12.67 4.25
C GLU A 230 -31.43 -12.46 5.66
N GLU A 231 -31.38 -13.57 6.39
CA GLU A 231 -30.84 -13.73 7.74
C GLU A 231 -29.36 -13.30 7.78
N LEU A 232 -29.11 -12.08 8.24
CA LEU A 232 -27.77 -11.52 8.42
C LEU A 232 -26.98 -12.35 9.46
N PRO A 233 -25.76 -12.83 9.13
CA PRO A 233 -24.94 -13.54 10.10
C PRO A 233 -24.54 -12.59 11.25
N ALA A 234 -24.84 -13.03 12.47
CA ALA A 234 -24.58 -12.30 13.70
C ALA A 234 -23.16 -11.72 13.75
N PRO A 235 -22.98 -10.50 14.31
CA PRO A 235 -21.66 -9.89 14.43
C PRO A 235 -20.77 -10.76 15.32
N ILE A 236 -19.69 -11.28 14.72
CA ILE A 236 -18.64 -11.99 15.44
C ILE A 236 -18.04 -11.00 16.45
N LYS A 237 -18.38 -11.17 17.73
CA LYS A 237 -17.72 -10.49 18.84
C LYS A 237 -16.28 -10.98 18.90
N ILE A 238 -15.37 -10.23 18.27
CA ILE A 238 -13.93 -10.38 18.48
C ILE A 238 -13.63 -9.80 19.86
N SER A 239 -13.67 -10.68 20.87
CA SER A 239 -13.20 -10.39 22.21
C SER A 239 -11.67 -10.27 22.17
N PHE A 240 -11.16 -9.04 22.05
CA PHE A 240 -9.76 -8.74 22.30
C PHE A 240 -9.48 -8.93 23.80
N ASN A 241 -8.90 -10.07 24.16
CA ASN A 241 -8.25 -10.27 25.46
C ASN A 241 -6.82 -9.70 25.36
N PRO A 242 -6.49 -8.57 26.00
CA PRO A 242 -5.15 -7.97 25.94
C PRO A 242 -4.10 -8.71 26.78
N MET A 243 -4.30 -9.99 27.10
CA MET A 243 -3.41 -10.79 27.96
C MET A 243 -2.94 -12.13 27.37
N GLU A 244 -3.38 -12.51 26.16
CA GLU A 244 -2.97 -13.79 25.55
C GLU A 244 -1.80 -13.70 24.56
N TRP A 245 -1.18 -12.53 24.36
CA TRP A 245 -0.01 -12.39 23.47
C TRP A 245 1.25 -13.15 23.96
N ILE A 246 1.32 -13.58 25.22
CA ILE A 246 2.58 -14.16 25.77
C ILE A 246 2.67 -15.69 25.61
N ALA A 247 1.65 -16.38 25.12
CA ALA A 247 1.67 -17.85 25.00
C ALA A 247 1.82 -18.31 23.54
N GLY A 248 3.04 -18.22 22.99
CA GLY A 248 3.25 -18.54 21.57
C GLY A 248 4.66 -18.85 21.09
N SER A 249 5.61 -19.31 21.92
CA SER A 249 6.77 -20.06 21.41
C SER A 249 7.48 -20.86 22.51
N VAL A 250 6.92 -22.02 22.87
CA VAL A 250 7.65 -23.07 23.59
C VAL A 250 8.28 -24.01 22.55
N LEU A 251 9.08 -23.45 21.65
CA LEU A 251 10.03 -24.21 20.84
C LEU A 251 11.41 -24.02 21.49
N PRO A 252 12.22 -25.08 21.66
CA PRO A 252 13.55 -24.95 22.21
C PRO A 252 14.40 -24.08 21.29
N GLN A 253 14.57 -22.80 21.66
CA GLN A 253 15.53 -21.88 21.07
C GLN A 253 16.94 -22.29 21.52
N TYR A 254 17.48 -23.31 20.87
CA TYR A 254 18.92 -23.49 20.76
C TYR A 254 19.46 -22.47 19.73
N THR A 255 19.27 -21.19 20.01
CA THR A 255 19.95 -20.10 19.31
C THR A 255 21.12 -19.69 20.19
N GLU A 256 22.31 -20.09 19.75
CA GLU A 256 23.59 -19.54 20.14
C GLU A 256 23.42 -18.04 20.45
N ARG A 257 23.72 -17.64 21.69
CA ARG A 257 23.68 -16.22 22.10
C ARG A 257 24.77 -15.51 21.30
N ILE A 258 24.41 -14.95 20.16
CA ILE A 258 25.23 -13.95 19.49
C ILE A 258 25.22 -12.77 20.44
N GLU A 259 26.32 -12.59 21.18
CA GLU A 259 26.59 -11.39 21.97
C GLU A 259 26.79 -10.23 21.00
N VAL A 260 25.68 -9.70 20.47
CA VAL A 260 25.70 -8.42 19.75
C VAL A 260 26.09 -7.38 20.79
N PRO A 261 27.22 -6.66 20.61
CA PRO A 261 27.60 -5.59 21.50
C PRO A 261 26.40 -4.65 21.68
N PRO A 262 26.05 -4.27 22.92
CA PRO A 262 24.89 -3.41 23.16
C PRO A 262 25.11 -2.10 22.42
N GLU A 263 24.43 -1.94 21.29
CA GLU A 263 24.45 -0.67 20.58
C GLU A 263 23.96 0.39 21.55
N PRO A 264 24.65 1.55 21.64
CA PRO A 264 24.21 2.65 22.48
C PRO A 264 22.75 2.94 22.15
N GLY A 265 21.86 2.79 23.15
CA GLY A 265 20.43 3.01 22.92
C GLY A 265 20.19 4.38 22.29
N PRO A 266 19.18 4.50 21.40
CA PRO A 266 18.95 5.74 20.67
C PRO A 266 18.74 6.90 21.63
N ASN A 267 19.37 8.03 21.34
CA ASN A 267 19.22 9.23 22.16
C ASN A 267 17.74 9.62 22.25
N PHE A 268 17.31 10.19 23.38
CA PHE A 268 15.91 10.61 23.56
C PHE A 268 15.41 11.49 22.39
N PHE A 269 16.27 12.38 21.88
CA PHE A 269 15.98 13.20 20.70
C PHE A 269 15.77 12.37 19.43
N GLU A 270 16.58 11.34 19.22
CA GLU A 270 16.42 10.41 18.10
C GLU A 270 15.10 9.65 18.22
N ARG A 271 14.68 9.31 19.44
CA ARG A 271 13.37 8.69 19.70
C ARG A 271 12.19 9.62 19.40
N VAL A 272 12.30 10.90 19.77
CA VAL A 272 11.26 11.88 19.45
C VAL A 272 11.19 12.12 17.94
N ILE A 273 12.33 12.24 17.28
CA ILE A 273 12.40 12.51 15.83
C ILE A 273 11.97 11.28 15.03
N SER A 274 12.36 10.07 15.42
CA SER A 274 11.87 8.84 14.81
C SER A 274 10.36 8.67 14.97
N SER A 275 9.77 9.12 16.08
CA SER A 275 8.32 9.06 16.28
C SER A 275 7.53 10.03 15.39
N PHE A 276 8.14 11.16 15.01
CA PHE A 276 7.47 12.24 14.27
C PHE A 276 7.81 12.27 12.78
N THR A 277 8.98 11.73 12.41
CA THR A 277 9.55 11.85 11.07
C THR A 277 9.79 10.47 10.45
N VAL A 278 10.19 10.46 9.18
CA VAL A 278 10.59 9.23 8.45
C VAL A 278 12.05 8.84 8.69
N TYR A 279 12.73 9.47 9.66
CA TYR A 279 14.15 9.28 9.92
C TYR A 279 14.51 7.81 10.16
N ASP A 280 13.76 7.13 11.02
CA ASP A 280 14.02 5.73 11.38
C ASP A 280 13.79 4.78 10.20
N GLU A 281 12.73 5.01 9.43
CA GLU A 281 12.41 4.25 8.22
C GLU A 281 13.54 4.39 7.18
N MET A 282 14.08 5.60 7.00
CA MET A 282 15.18 5.87 6.07
C MET A 282 16.52 5.32 6.55
N LYS A 283 16.81 5.42 7.85
CA LYS A 283 18.03 4.88 8.46
C LYS A 283 18.11 3.36 8.33
N HIS A 284 16.98 2.67 8.41
CA HIS A 284 16.91 1.20 8.32
C HIS A 284 16.62 0.67 6.91
N ALA A 285 16.33 1.54 5.93
CA ALA A 285 16.07 1.14 4.56
C ALA A 285 17.33 0.55 3.92
N ARG A 286 17.29 -0.75 3.59
CA ARG A 286 18.42 -1.46 2.95
C ARG A 286 18.21 -1.67 1.46
N CYS A 287 16.96 -1.65 1.01
CA CYS A 287 16.61 -1.95 -0.37
C CYS A 287 15.98 -0.74 -1.05
N HIS A 288 16.16 -0.66 -2.36
CA HIS A 288 15.56 0.39 -3.17
C HIS A 288 14.03 0.43 -3.06
N ASP A 289 13.40 -0.73 -2.79
CA ASP A 289 11.95 -0.84 -2.60
C ASP A 289 11.47 -0.12 -1.32
N ASP A 290 12.29 -0.08 -0.27
CA ASP A 290 11.96 0.61 0.98
C ASP A 290 11.93 2.12 0.76
N PHE A 291 12.94 2.64 0.07
CA PHE A 291 13.01 4.07 -0.29
C PHE A 291 11.87 4.49 -1.22
N ASP A 292 11.47 3.64 -2.18
CA ASP A 292 10.35 3.94 -3.09
C ASP A 292 9.03 4.10 -2.34
N ARG A 293 8.81 3.23 -1.34
CA ARG A 293 7.64 3.28 -0.47
C ARG A 293 7.65 4.54 0.39
N ILE A 294 8.78 4.88 1.01
CA ILE A 294 8.92 6.10 1.83
C ILE A 294 8.67 7.34 0.97
N PHE A 295 9.26 7.37 -0.22
CA PHE A 295 9.14 8.48 -1.16
C PHE A 295 7.70 8.70 -1.63
N THR A 296 7.02 7.64 -2.06
CA THR A 296 5.61 7.70 -2.51
C THR A 296 4.70 8.19 -1.38
N ARG A 297 4.94 7.71 -0.15
CA ARG A 297 4.21 8.15 1.03
C ARG A 297 4.43 9.63 1.32
N LEU A 298 5.68 10.11 1.29
CA LEU A 298 6.01 11.53 1.50
C LEU A 298 5.34 12.43 0.47
N GLN A 299 5.34 12.05 -0.82
CA GLN A 299 4.66 12.82 -1.86
C GLN A 299 3.15 12.94 -1.61
N LEU A 300 2.51 11.84 -1.17
CA LEU A 300 1.10 11.84 -0.82
C LEU A 300 0.83 12.73 0.39
N GLU A 301 1.65 12.61 1.43
CA GLU A 301 1.57 13.42 2.65
C GLU A 301 1.73 14.93 2.34
N TRP A 302 2.69 15.31 1.49
CA TRP A 302 2.89 16.70 1.07
C TRP A 302 1.72 17.24 0.23
N THR A 303 1.20 16.44 -0.70
CA THR A 303 0.07 16.83 -1.55
C THR A 303 -1.19 17.05 -0.71
N TYR A 304 -1.44 16.16 0.25
CA TYR A 304 -2.56 16.27 1.18
C TYR A 304 -2.40 17.50 2.10
N THR A 305 -1.21 17.68 2.68
CA THR A 305 -0.88 18.83 3.55
C THR A 305 -1.05 20.14 2.78
N ALA A 306 -0.57 20.23 1.54
CA ALA A 306 -0.75 21.40 0.68
C ALA A 306 -2.23 21.71 0.45
N GLY A 307 -3.05 20.69 0.16
CA GLY A 307 -4.50 20.85 -0.03
C GLY A 307 -5.20 21.41 1.21
N ILE A 308 -4.88 20.89 2.40
CA ILE A 308 -5.44 21.42 3.66
C ILE A 308 -4.98 22.85 3.91
N LEU A 309 -3.70 23.16 3.71
CA LEU A 309 -3.18 24.51 3.91
C LEU A 309 -3.85 25.54 2.99
N VAL A 310 -4.14 25.18 1.73
CA VAL A 310 -4.91 26.04 0.82
C VAL A 310 -6.33 26.26 1.34
N ALA A 311 -6.97 25.22 1.88
CA ALA A 311 -8.29 25.36 2.50
C ALA A 311 -8.27 26.27 3.74
N LEU A 312 -7.26 26.12 4.61
CA LEU A 312 -7.07 27.00 5.77
C LEU A 312 -6.84 28.46 5.35
N ALA A 313 -5.98 28.68 4.36
CA ALA A 313 -5.74 30.02 3.81
C ALA A 313 -7.02 30.65 3.21
N ALA A 314 -7.90 29.85 2.59
CA ALA A 314 -9.18 30.33 2.10
C ALA A 314 -10.12 30.75 3.26
N VAL A 315 -10.13 29.99 4.36
CA VAL A 315 -10.87 30.36 5.57
C VAL A 315 -10.31 31.65 6.19
N ASP A 316 -8.99 31.76 6.34
CA ASP A 316 -8.33 32.97 6.84
C ASP A 316 -8.69 34.20 5.97
N THR A 317 -8.69 34.03 4.64
CA THR A 317 -9.08 35.08 3.69
C THR A 317 -10.54 35.49 3.85
N ALA A 318 -11.45 34.52 4.02
CA ALA A 318 -12.86 34.78 4.28
C ALA A 318 -13.04 35.57 5.60
N VAL A 319 -12.30 35.23 6.65
CA VAL A 319 -12.32 35.97 7.92
C VAL A 319 -11.82 37.40 7.75
N PHE A 320 -10.76 37.62 6.97
CA PHE A 320 -10.28 38.99 6.66
C PHE A 320 -11.24 39.80 5.77
N SER A 321 -12.08 39.13 4.98
CA SER A 321 -13.06 39.80 4.13
C SER A 321 -14.25 40.38 4.92
N ILE A 322 -14.44 39.95 6.17
CA ILE A 322 -15.48 40.48 7.04
C ILE A 322 -15.12 41.92 7.42
N SER A 323 -15.98 42.87 7.05
CA SER A 323 -15.78 44.29 7.34
C SER A 323 -15.61 44.56 8.84
N PRO A 324 -14.76 45.53 9.24
CA PRO A 324 -14.52 45.86 10.64
C PRO A 324 -15.79 46.31 11.39
N ASP A 325 -16.80 46.78 10.64
CA ASP A 325 -18.12 47.19 11.16
C ASP A 325 -19.12 46.02 11.27
N SER A 326 -18.65 44.77 11.12
CA SER A 326 -19.52 43.61 11.32
C SER A 326 -20.01 43.52 12.77
N ILE A 327 -21.14 42.83 12.97
CA ILE A 327 -21.82 42.65 14.26
C ILE A 327 -20.89 42.06 15.35
N PHE A 328 -19.78 41.43 14.97
CA PHE A 328 -18.80 40.89 15.91
C PHE A 328 -17.57 41.80 15.98
N ALA A 329 -17.45 42.55 17.08
CA ALA A 329 -16.25 43.32 17.38
C ALA A 329 -15.05 42.38 17.59
N VAL A 330 -14.22 42.21 16.55
CA VAL A 330 -13.07 41.31 16.60
C VAL A 330 -12.00 41.87 17.53
N ASN A 331 -11.77 41.19 18.66
CA ASN A 331 -10.74 41.52 19.63
C ASN A 331 -9.34 41.57 18.95
N PRO A 332 -8.45 42.52 19.28
CA PRO A 332 -7.08 42.55 18.74
C PRO A 332 -6.33 41.21 18.87
N LEU A 333 -6.60 40.45 19.94
CA LEU A 333 -5.99 39.14 20.16
C LEU A 333 -6.48 38.10 19.12
N ALA A 334 -7.77 38.15 18.76
CA ALA A 334 -8.34 37.32 17.71
C ALA A 334 -7.75 37.67 16.33
N ARG A 335 -7.55 38.96 16.04
CA ARG A 335 -6.86 39.40 14.81
C ARG A 335 -5.42 38.88 14.72
N GLY A 336 -4.70 38.92 15.84
CA GLY A 336 -3.35 38.35 15.93
C GLY A 336 -3.31 36.85 15.65
N ALA A 337 -4.27 36.09 16.17
CA ALA A 337 -4.37 34.65 15.94
C ALA A 337 -4.66 34.29 14.47
N VAL A 338 -5.57 35.01 13.80
CA VAL A 338 -5.85 34.80 12.36
C VAL A 338 -4.66 35.20 11.50
N ALA A 339 -3.99 36.30 11.84
CA ALA A 339 -2.77 36.71 11.13
C ALA A 339 -1.66 35.65 11.27
N ALA A 340 -1.45 35.10 12.47
CA ALA A 340 -0.52 34.01 12.70
C ALA A 340 -0.90 32.74 11.91
N SER A 341 -2.19 32.38 11.89
CA SER A 341 -2.72 31.29 11.05
C SER A 341 -2.39 31.50 9.57
N SER A 342 -2.67 32.68 9.03
CA SER A 342 -2.47 33.01 7.62
C SER A 342 -0.99 32.99 7.22
N ILE A 343 -0.09 33.51 8.07
CA ILE A 343 1.36 33.43 7.85
C ILE A 343 1.83 31.97 7.85
N ALA A 344 1.40 31.17 8.83
CA ALA A 344 1.74 29.75 8.90
C ALA A 344 1.21 28.98 7.69
N SER A 345 -0.04 29.25 7.27
CA SER A 345 -0.65 28.70 6.06
C SER A 345 0.19 29.03 4.80
N GLY A 346 0.51 30.31 4.59
CA GLY A 346 1.26 30.76 3.41
C GLY A 346 2.68 30.18 3.35
N LEU A 347 3.40 30.17 4.47
CA LEU A 347 4.72 29.52 4.56
C LEU A 347 4.61 28.01 4.32
N GLY A 348 3.60 27.36 4.90
CA GLY A 348 3.35 25.93 4.72
C GLY A 348 3.11 25.58 3.25
N ILE A 349 2.27 26.34 2.55
CA ILE A 349 1.97 26.14 1.11
C ILE A 349 3.26 26.29 0.31
N THR A 350 4.05 27.33 0.59
CA THR A 350 5.31 27.60 -0.11
C THR A 350 6.30 26.46 0.10
N CYS A 351 6.48 25.98 1.34
CA CYS A 351 7.33 24.84 1.64
C CYS A 351 6.84 23.55 0.98
N ALA A 352 5.53 23.26 1.02
CA ALA A 352 4.95 22.07 0.40
C ALA A 352 5.13 22.09 -1.12
N ALA A 353 4.85 23.24 -1.76
CA ALA A 353 5.05 23.44 -3.19
C ALA A 353 6.52 23.29 -3.57
N TRP A 354 7.45 23.84 -2.77
CA TRP A 354 8.88 23.68 -2.97
C TRP A 354 9.30 22.20 -2.90
N CYS A 355 8.87 21.46 -1.88
CA CYS A 355 9.13 20.02 -1.77
C CYS A 355 8.55 19.25 -2.97
N LEU A 356 7.29 19.49 -3.34
CA LEU A 356 6.65 18.84 -4.47
C LEU A 356 7.38 19.13 -5.78
N VAL A 357 7.70 20.39 -6.08
CA VAL A 357 8.42 20.76 -7.31
C VAL A 357 9.82 20.15 -7.33
N ARG A 358 10.54 20.21 -6.19
CA ARG A 358 11.91 19.69 -6.08
C ARG A 358 11.98 18.18 -6.26
N TYR A 359 10.94 17.44 -5.87
CA TYR A 359 10.94 15.98 -5.85
C TYR A 359 9.99 15.32 -6.87
N ALA A 360 9.10 16.06 -7.55
CA ALA A 360 8.14 15.47 -8.51
C ALA A 360 8.80 14.79 -9.72
N TRP A 361 10.00 15.24 -10.12
CA TRP A 361 10.68 14.80 -11.34
C TRP A 361 11.97 14.02 -11.08
N VAL A 362 12.18 13.57 -9.85
CA VAL A 362 13.45 13.02 -9.39
C VAL A 362 13.38 11.49 -9.39
N ASN A 363 14.37 10.84 -10.00
CA ASN A 363 14.56 9.40 -9.91
C ASN A 363 14.91 8.99 -8.48
N LEU A 364 14.56 7.77 -8.10
CA LEU A 364 14.72 7.32 -6.71
C LEU A 364 16.20 7.36 -6.24
N GLU A 365 17.16 7.04 -7.11
CA GLU A 365 18.59 7.16 -6.80
C GLU A 365 19.00 8.61 -6.49
N THR A 366 18.52 9.56 -7.30
CA THR A 366 18.76 10.99 -7.08
C THR A 366 18.04 11.50 -5.85
N PHE A 367 16.89 10.91 -5.49
CA PHE A 367 16.21 11.20 -4.23
C PHE A 367 17.06 10.79 -3.04
N VAL A 368 17.57 9.55 -3.01
CA VAL A 368 18.42 9.07 -1.91
C VAL A 368 19.67 9.94 -1.78
N ALA A 369 20.35 10.23 -2.90
CA ALA A 369 21.55 11.09 -2.90
C ALA A 369 21.27 12.53 -2.44
N ARG A 370 20.07 13.07 -2.67
CA ARG A 370 19.67 14.42 -2.22
C ARG A 370 19.15 14.46 -0.79
N ALA A 371 18.69 13.33 -0.28
CA ALA A 371 18.18 13.21 1.07
C ALA A 371 19.29 12.98 2.08
N GLU A 372 20.46 12.51 1.64
CA GLU A 372 21.65 12.36 2.45
C GLU A 372 22.18 13.74 2.90
N ASP A 373 22.43 13.87 4.20
CA ASP A 373 22.89 15.11 4.81
C ASP A 373 24.36 15.38 4.44
N ILE A 374 24.71 16.66 4.23
CA ILE A 374 26.08 17.11 3.91
C ILE A 374 27.08 16.77 5.03
N LEU A 375 26.60 16.63 6.26
CA LEU A 375 27.42 16.35 7.45
C LEU A 375 27.72 14.85 7.64
N SER A 376 27.34 13.99 6.69
CA SER A 376 27.54 12.54 6.76
C SER A 376 28.97 12.18 6.39
N THR A 377 29.92 12.29 7.32
CA THR A 377 31.34 11.94 7.05
C THR A 377 31.60 10.44 7.08
N ASP A 378 31.03 9.71 8.04
CA ASP A 378 31.29 8.27 8.25
C ASP A 378 30.04 7.37 8.12
N THR A 379 28.85 7.91 8.34
CA THR A 379 27.58 7.18 8.22
C THR A 379 26.53 8.06 7.56
N PRO A 380 25.75 7.54 6.58
CA PRO A 380 24.71 8.30 5.92
C PRO A 380 23.67 8.75 6.96
N SER A 381 23.56 10.07 7.15
CA SER A 381 22.54 10.70 7.98
C SER A 381 21.43 11.28 7.09
N TYR A 382 20.18 11.08 7.49
CA TYR A 382 18.98 11.62 6.83
C TYR A 382 18.20 12.58 7.73
N PHE A 383 18.87 13.13 8.73
CA PHE A 383 18.28 13.91 9.81
C PHE A 383 17.66 15.22 9.32
N PHE A 384 18.43 16.05 8.59
CA PHE A 384 17.94 17.35 8.15
C PHE A 384 16.86 17.20 7.08
N PHE A 385 17.01 16.20 6.21
CA PHE A 385 15.96 15.86 5.26
C PHE A 385 14.66 15.46 5.97
N ALA A 386 14.72 14.52 6.93
CA ALA A 386 13.53 14.03 7.65
C ALA A 386 12.81 15.15 8.42
N LEU A 387 13.57 16.09 9.00
CA LEU A 387 13.02 17.27 9.65
C LEU A 387 12.36 18.22 8.64
N THR A 388 13.06 18.54 7.56
CA THR A 388 12.58 19.46 6.51
C THR A 388 11.32 18.93 5.83
N ALA A 389 11.27 17.61 5.57
CA ALA A 389 10.11 16.93 5.00
C ALA A 389 8.84 17.08 5.85
N ARG A 390 8.96 17.35 7.15
CA ARG A 390 7.83 17.53 8.07
C ARG A 390 7.45 18.99 8.35
N ILE A 391 8.25 19.97 7.91
CA ILE A 391 7.97 21.40 8.08
C ILE A 391 6.57 21.78 7.57
N PRO A 392 6.10 21.37 6.38
CA PRO A 392 4.75 21.70 5.92
C PRO A 392 3.66 21.23 6.89
N SER A 393 3.79 20.03 7.45
CA SER A 393 2.80 19.46 8.39
C SER A 393 2.84 20.17 9.74
N LEU A 394 4.02 20.59 10.21
CA LEU A 394 4.17 21.41 11.41
C LEU A 394 3.54 22.80 11.24
N LEU A 395 3.73 23.43 10.08
CA LEU A 395 3.10 24.71 9.75
C LEU A 395 1.58 24.58 9.60
N MET A 396 1.09 23.47 9.05
CA MET A 396 -0.34 23.14 9.02
C MET A 396 -0.90 22.99 10.43
N LEU A 397 -0.20 22.30 11.34
CA LEU A 397 -0.62 22.18 12.73
C LEU A 397 -0.64 23.56 13.43
N ALA A 398 0.41 24.36 13.26
CA ALA A 398 0.50 25.70 13.84
C ALA A 398 -0.62 26.62 13.33
N SER A 399 -0.93 26.57 12.03
CA SER A 399 -2.06 27.28 11.43
C SER A 399 -3.39 26.79 12.02
N ALA A 400 -3.64 25.47 12.03
CA ALA A 400 -4.88 24.91 12.54
C ALA A 400 -5.10 25.25 14.03
N VAL A 401 -4.06 25.19 14.87
CA VAL A 401 -4.14 25.57 16.29
C VAL A 401 -4.42 27.07 16.44
N SER A 402 -3.78 27.92 15.63
CA SER A 402 -4.00 29.37 15.65
C SER A 402 -5.43 29.72 15.22
N LEU A 403 -5.95 29.05 14.18
CA LEU A 403 -7.34 29.21 13.71
C LEU A 403 -8.35 28.67 14.74
N MET A 404 -8.08 27.53 15.37
CA MET A 404 -8.91 27.00 16.46
C MET A 404 -8.95 27.99 17.63
N PHE A 405 -7.82 28.59 17.99
CA PHE A 405 -7.75 29.59 19.05
C PHE A 405 -8.53 30.87 18.69
N PHE A 406 -8.43 31.33 17.44
CA PHE A 406 -9.28 32.41 16.93
C PHE A 406 -10.77 32.09 17.07
N MET A 407 -11.20 30.91 16.61
CA MET A 407 -12.61 30.48 16.69
C MET A 407 -13.08 30.38 18.14
N ALA A 408 -12.21 29.91 19.05
CA ALA A 408 -12.52 29.85 20.48
C ALA A 408 -12.72 31.25 21.08
N ILE A 409 -11.88 32.24 20.73
CA ILE A 409 -12.04 33.63 21.21
C ILE A 409 -13.32 34.25 20.67
N VAL A 410 -13.60 34.09 19.38
CA VAL A 410 -14.81 34.64 18.76
C VAL A 410 -16.05 34.00 19.37
N ALA A 411 -16.08 32.67 19.48
CA ALA A 411 -17.20 31.95 20.10
C ALA A 411 -17.38 32.34 21.57
N TRP A 412 -16.30 32.50 22.33
CA TRP A 412 -16.34 32.95 23.72
C TRP A 412 -16.92 34.36 23.84
N SER A 413 -16.56 35.26 22.92
CA SER A 413 -17.09 36.63 22.89
C SER A 413 -18.58 36.68 22.54
N ALA A 414 -19.06 35.73 21.73
CA ALA A 414 -20.46 35.66 21.31
C ALA A 414 -21.34 34.97 22.36
N TRP A 415 -20.92 33.82 22.90
CA TRP A 415 -21.71 33.04 23.86
C TRP A 415 -20.85 32.15 24.77
N PRO A 416 -20.29 32.69 25.87
CA PRO A 416 -19.32 31.97 26.71
C PRO A 416 -19.94 30.74 27.40
N THR A 417 -21.20 30.82 27.82
CA THR A 417 -21.91 29.71 28.46
C THR A 417 -22.02 28.50 27.54
N ALA A 418 -22.39 28.70 26.27
CA ALA A 418 -22.48 27.61 25.30
C ALA A 418 -21.12 26.99 25.01
N VAL A 419 -20.05 27.80 24.93
CA VAL A 419 -18.68 27.30 24.73
C VAL A 419 -18.24 26.42 25.90
N VAL A 420 -18.46 26.85 27.15
CA VAL A 420 -18.10 26.04 28.33
C VAL A 420 -18.86 24.71 28.35
N VAL A 421 -20.18 24.75 28.14
CA VAL A 421 -21.02 23.54 28.12
C VAL A 421 -20.61 22.61 26.99
N GLY A 422 -20.36 23.15 25.80
CA GLY A 422 -19.89 22.39 24.64
C GLY A 422 -18.52 21.75 24.86
N CYS A 423 -17.54 22.51 25.34
CA CYS A 423 -16.21 22.00 25.68
C CYS A 423 -16.26 20.92 26.77
N PHE A 424 -17.10 21.11 27.80
CA PHE A 424 -17.31 20.11 28.84
C PHE A 424 -17.91 18.82 28.28
N LEU A 425 -18.95 18.91 27.43
CA LEU A 425 -19.59 17.76 26.82
C LEU A 425 -18.63 16.99 25.90
N VAL A 426 -17.90 17.68 25.03
CA VAL A 426 -16.90 17.06 24.15
C VAL A 426 -15.77 16.44 24.97
N GLY A 427 -15.28 17.13 26.00
CA GLY A 427 -14.27 16.61 26.92
C GLY A 427 -14.74 15.37 27.66
N LEU A 428 -16.00 15.33 28.10
CA LEU A 428 -16.62 14.17 28.73
C LEU A 428 -16.71 13.00 27.74
N LEU A 429 -17.15 13.25 26.51
CA LEU A 429 -17.24 12.22 25.47
C LEU A 429 -15.87 11.64 25.09
N MET A 430 -14.86 12.50 24.89
CA MET A 430 -13.48 12.07 24.61
C MET A 430 -12.83 11.39 25.81
N GLY A 431 -13.19 11.82 27.02
CA GLY A 431 -12.75 11.24 28.29
C GLY A 431 -13.46 9.93 28.65
N LEU A 432 -14.59 9.61 28.01
CA LEU A 432 -15.43 8.46 28.36
C LEU A 432 -14.65 7.14 28.25
N GLN A 433 -13.78 7.00 27.25
CA GLN A 433 -12.90 5.83 27.13
C GLN A 433 -11.97 5.66 28.34
N PHE A 434 -11.39 6.77 28.84
CA PHE A 434 -10.51 6.76 30.00
C PHE A 434 -11.30 6.56 31.29
N LEU A 435 -12.52 7.08 31.36
CA LEU A 435 -13.43 6.91 32.49
C LEU A 435 -13.85 5.43 32.59
N VAL A 436 -14.27 4.81 31.49
CA VAL A 436 -14.59 3.37 31.43
C VAL A 436 -13.36 2.54 31.79
N PHE A 437 -12.20 2.85 31.23
CA PHE A 437 -10.96 2.16 31.57
C PHE A 437 -10.61 2.30 33.06
N SER A 438 -10.77 3.49 33.63
CA SER A 438 -10.53 3.77 35.05
C SER A 438 -11.50 3.00 35.95
N ILE A 439 -12.80 2.96 35.62
CA ILE A 439 -13.79 2.16 36.34
C ILE A 439 -13.44 0.67 36.29
N LEU A 440 -13.12 0.14 35.10
CA LEU A 440 -12.72 -1.26 34.95
C LEU A 440 -11.46 -1.58 35.74
N TRP A 441 -10.51 -0.65 35.77
CA TRP A 441 -9.29 -0.78 36.57
C TRP A 441 -9.60 -0.78 38.07
N VAL A 442 -10.44 0.15 38.56
CA VAL A 442 -10.89 0.18 39.96
C VAL A 442 -11.62 -1.11 40.33
N VAL A 443 -12.55 -1.59 39.51
CA VAL A 443 -13.29 -2.85 39.76
C VAL A 443 -12.32 -4.03 39.82
N LYS A 444 -11.34 -4.10 38.90
CA LYS A 444 -10.29 -5.14 38.93
C LYS A 444 -9.44 -5.05 40.20
N SER A 445 -9.06 -3.84 40.61
CA SER A 445 -8.27 -3.59 41.82
C SER A 445 -9.05 -3.98 43.08
N VAL A 446 -10.32 -3.59 43.20
CA VAL A 446 -11.21 -3.98 44.30
C VAL A 446 -11.40 -5.50 44.33
N ARG A 447 -11.60 -6.16 43.19
CA ARG A 447 -11.72 -7.62 43.12
C ARG A 447 -10.44 -8.34 43.56
N LYS A 448 -9.26 -7.80 43.23
CA LYS A 448 -7.97 -8.31 43.71
C LYS A 448 -7.83 -8.14 45.22
N LEU A 449 -8.15 -6.96 45.75
CA LEU A 449 -8.11 -6.69 47.19
C LEU A 449 -9.07 -7.60 47.96
N PHE A 450 -10.29 -7.77 47.46
CA PHE A 450 -11.29 -8.65 48.07
C PHE A 450 -10.84 -10.11 48.09
N ARG A 451 -10.26 -10.62 47.00
CA ARG A 451 -9.66 -11.97 46.97
C ARG A 451 -8.51 -12.10 47.98
N PHE A 452 -7.68 -11.08 48.09
CA PHE A 452 -6.58 -11.07 49.06
C PHE A 452 -7.09 -11.11 50.51
N LEU A 453 -8.12 -10.31 50.84
CA LEU A 453 -8.76 -10.33 52.16
C LEU A 453 -9.41 -11.67 52.48
N ILE A 454 -10.10 -12.29 51.51
CA ILE A 454 -10.66 -13.65 51.68
C ILE A 454 -9.55 -14.67 51.95
N CYS A 455 -8.44 -14.62 51.21
CA CYS A 455 -7.31 -15.53 51.45
C CYS A 455 -6.71 -15.36 52.84
N ILE A 456 -6.62 -14.13 53.36
CA ILE A 456 -6.17 -13.87 54.74
C ILE A 456 -7.15 -14.50 55.74
N PHE A 457 -8.45 -14.24 55.58
CA PHE A 457 -9.47 -14.75 56.51
C PHE A 457 -9.54 -16.29 56.52
N ILE A 458 -9.44 -16.94 55.35
CA ILE A 458 -9.37 -18.41 55.26
C ILE A 458 -8.11 -18.94 55.94
N ARG A 459 -6.97 -18.26 55.77
CA ARG A 459 -5.72 -18.67 56.41
C ARG A 459 -5.79 -18.56 57.93
N GLU A 460 -6.38 -17.49 58.45
CA GLU A 460 -6.59 -17.28 59.89
C GLU A 460 -7.48 -18.38 60.48
N LYS A 461 -8.64 -18.64 59.84
CA LYS A 461 -9.53 -19.76 60.17
C LYS A 461 -8.81 -21.11 60.21
N ASN A 462 -8.00 -21.42 59.19
CA ASN A 462 -7.26 -22.68 59.13
C ASN A 462 -6.17 -22.78 60.22
N CYS A 463 -5.55 -21.67 60.62
CA CYS A 463 -4.62 -21.65 61.75
C CYS A 463 -5.34 -21.94 63.08
N GLU A 464 -6.51 -21.32 63.32
CA GLU A 464 -7.32 -21.58 64.52
C GLU A 464 -7.77 -23.05 64.61
N GLU A 465 -8.19 -23.64 63.49
CA GLU A 465 -8.56 -25.07 63.43
C GLU A 465 -7.36 -26.00 63.66
N ALA A 466 -6.17 -25.64 63.16
CA ALA A 466 -4.95 -26.39 63.40
C ALA A 466 -4.53 -26.37 64.89
N GLU A 467 -4.60 -25.21 65.55
CA GLU A 467 -4.30 -25.10 66.98
C GLU A 467 -5.31 -25.85 67.87
N MET A 468 -6.58 -25.93 67.47
CA MET A 468 -7.57 -26.74 68.19
C MET A 468 -7.31 -28.25 68.05
N ASN A 469 -6.92 -28.71 66.85
CA ASN A 469 -6.61 -30.12 66.61
C ASN A 469 -5.32 -30.58 67.31
N GLU A 470 -4.35 -29.70 67.55
CA GLU A 470 -3.13 -30.05 68.31
C GLU A 470 -3.38 -30.19 69.82
N LYS A 471 -4.47 -29.60 70.34
CA LYS A 471 -4.85 -29.67 71.76
C LYS A 471 -5.74 -30.88 72.11
N GLN A 472 -6.28 -31.58 71.12
CA GLN A 472 -7.03 -32.83 71.29
C GLN A 472 -6.09 -34.03 71.20
#